data_AF-A0A0D3C697-F1
#
_entry.id   AF-A0A0D3C697-F1
#
_cell.length_a   1.000
_cell.length_b   1.000
_cell.length_c   1.000
_cell.angle_alpha   90.00
_cell.angle_beta   90.00
_cell.angle_gamma   90.00
#
_symmetry.space_group_name_H-M   'P 1'
#
loop_
_entity.id
_entity.type
_entity.pdbx_description
1 polymer ?
#
loop_
_entity_poly.entity_id
_entity_poly.type
_entity_poly.pdbx_seq_one_letter_code
_entity_poly.pdbx_strand_id
1 'polypeptide(L)'
;MFLFVGGIRKLRSFSTAAAQPYLLVREREVTVKSSSERVVTLNLLDPCKLETVKIPGKTLPTEVAKSLRIGSSKGWVALRDLQNSKLRLTNLFNPCASSPITITLAPVDGCYRGSVARVYNVSLSASPNQRDCVVAAKLFAPVVSLCRPGDSEWTHIETPNHFFTSAVMHSMRDQKFYLHSPDTAPTDLIKTCSGFMVFKQDHGKKLCSYTQDIGDLCIFLGKNESFCVSATKYPGLVPNSVYFEGILNGFGFYELSSNTVHDLTHLAPFSTFYLWLAPLE
;
A
#
# COMPACT_ATOMS: atom_id res chain seq x y z
N MET A 1 -32.14 -4.33 -25.35
CA MET A 1 -32.43 -3.32 -24.30
C MET A 1 -32.50 -4.07 -22.97
N PHE A 2 -31.38 -4.15 -22.25
CA PHE A 2 -31.31 -4.90 -21.00
C PHE A 2 -31.08 -3.91 -19.86
N LEU A 3 -32.12 -3.72 -19.04
CA LEU A 3 -32.05 -3.03 -17.76
C LEU A 3 -31.11 -3.82 -16.83
N PHE A 4 -30.01 -3.21 -16.41
CA PHE A 4 -29.29 -3.65 -15.22
C PHE A 4 -30.02 -3.11 -13.98
N VAL A 5 -30.77 -3.99 -13.32
CA VAL A 5 -31.28 -3.73 -11.96
C VAL A 5 -30.11 -3.90 -11.00
N GLY A 6 -29.64 -2.79 -10.45
CA GLY A 6 -28.59 -2.75 -9.43
C GLY A 6 -29.05 -3.41 -8.14
N GLY A 7 -28.72 -4.69 -7.98
CA GLY A 7 -28.90 -5.40 -6.72
C GLY A 7 -27.81 -5.04 -5.72
N ILE A 8 -28.18 -4.26 -4.69
CA ILE A 8 -27.35 -4.09 -3.49
C ILE A 8 -27.36 -5.44 -2.75
N ARG A 9 -26.33 -6.27 -2.95
CA ARG A 9 -26.13 -7.45 -2.10
C ARG A 9 -25.58 -6.98 -0.76
N LYS A 10 -26.43 -7.02 0.27
CA LYS A 10 -26.03 -6.96 1.68
C LYS A 10 -25.08 -8.15 1.92
N LEU A 11 -23.80 -7.89 2.14
CA LEU A 11 -22.84 -8.95 2.47
C LEU A 11 -23.35 -9.66 3.73
N ARG A 12 -23.64 -10.96 3.59
CA ARG A 12 -23.78 -11.86 4.72
C ARG A 12 -22.46 -11.84 5.50
N SER A 13 -22.57 -11.92 6.82
CA SER A 13 -21.48 -12.05 7.79
C SER A 13 -20.22 -12.70 7.20
N PHE A 14 -19.07 -12.04 7.34
CA PHE A 14 -17.75 -12.56 6.97
C PHE A 14 -17.47 -13.88 7.72
N SER A 15 -17.97 -14.99 7.18
CA SER A 15 -17.45 -16.31 7.46
C SER A 15 -16.12 -16.40 6.72
N THR A 16 -15.03 -16.27 7.45
CA THR A 16 -13.67 -16.72 7.06
C THR A 16 -13.31 -16.44 5.59
N ALA A 17 -13.38 -15.18 5.16
CA ALA A 17 -12.69 -14.81 3.92
C ALA A 17 -11.19 -14.94 4.18
N ALA A 18 -10.50 -15.79 3.43
CA ALA A 18 -9.04 -15.84 3.45
C ALA A 18 -8.50 -14.42 3.30
N ALA A 19 -7.44 -14.06 4.04
CA ALA A 19 -6.83 -12.75 3.95
C ALA A 19 -6.39 -12.53 2.50
N GLN A 20 -7.11 -11.69 1.75
CA GLN A 20 -6.90 -11.48 0.31
C GLN A 20 -6.55 -10.01 0.03
N PRO A 21 -5.92 -9.68 -1.10
CA PRO A 21 -5.64 -8.29 -1.43
C PRO A 21 -6.92 -7.51 -1.76
N TYR A 22 -6.92 -6.21 -1.44
CA TYR A 22 -7.96 -5.27 -1.83
C TYR A 22 -7.36 -3.94 -2.25
N LEU A 23 -7.99 -3.22 -3.18
CA LEU A 23 -7.67 -1.82 -3.41
C LEU A 23 -8.61 -0.96 -2.57
N LEU A 24 -8.09 -0.17 -1.63
CA LEU A 24 -8.86 0.90 -1.01
C LEU A 24 -8.97 2.06 -2.00
N VAL A 25 -10.19 2.32 -2.47
CA VAL A 25 -10.46 3.35 -3.46
C VAL A 25 -10.83 4.66 -2.77
N ARG A 26 -11.84 4.68 -1.90
CA ARG A 26 -12.23 5.93 -1.24
C ARG A 26 -13.02 5.67 0.03
N GLU A 27 -12.78 6.53 1.00
CA GLU A 27 -13.64 6.69 2.17
C GLU A 27 -14.68 7.77 1.85
N ARG A 28 -15.97 7.44 1.89
CA ARG A 28 -17.05 8.42 1.72
C ARG A 28 -17.66 8.72 3.08
N GLU A 29 -17.54 9.95 3.54
CA GLU A 29 -18.17 10.41 4.78
C GLU A 29 -19.70 10.34 4.65
N VAL A 30 -20.33 9.67 5.62
CA VAL A 30 -21.78 9.42 5.64
C VAL A 30 -22.44 10.25 6.71
N THR A 31 -21.85 10.30 7.91
CA THR A 31 -22.41 11.02 9.05
C THR A 31 -21.31 11.38 10.03
N VAL A 32 -21.41 12.58 10.60
CA VAL A 32 -20.65 12.99 11.78
C VAL A 32 -21.45 12.55 13.00
N LYS A 33 -20.98 11.53 13.75
CA LYS A 33 -21.68 11.05 14.95
C LYS A 33 -21.47 11.99 16.15
N SER A 34 -20.30 12.61 16.22
CA SER A 34 -19.89 13.59 17.22
C SER A 34 -18.79 14.48 16.66
N SER A 35 -18.34 15.50 17.40
CA SER A 35 -17.18 16.32 17.01
C SER A 35 -15.87 15.51 16.85
N SER A 36 -15.83 14.28 17.40
CA SER A 36 -14.68 13.38 17.42
C SER A 36 -14.81 12.19 16.46
N GLU A 37 -15.99 11.59 16.27
CA GLU A 37 -16.15 10.37 15.48
C GLU A 37 -16.82 10.58 14.13
N ARG A 38 -16.19 10.05 13.08
CA ARG A 38 -16.73 10.06 11.71
C ARG A 38 -17.16 8.67 11.31
N VAL A 39 -18.32 8.56 10.69
CA VAL A 39 -18.79 7.32 10.07
C VAL A 39 -18.59 7.42 8.57
N VAL A 40 -17.86 6.45 8.02
CA VAL A 40 -17.56 6.38 6.60
C VAL A 40 -18.08 5.09 5.99
N THR A 41 -18.29 5.13 4.67
CA THR A 41 -18.36 3.94 3.84
C THR A 41 -17.00 3.75 3.19
N LEU A 42 -16.37 2.58 3.44
CA LEU A 42 -15.17 2.18 2.71
C LEU A 42 -15.60 1.64 1.35
N ASN A 43 -15.06 2.21 0.28
CA ASN A 43 -15.22 1.70 -1.08
C ASN A 43 -13.91 1.01 -1.45
N LEU A 44 -14.00 -0.28 -1.74
CA LEU A 44 -12.87 -1.15 -2.05
C LEU A 44 -13.11 -1.81 -3.41
N LEU A 45 -12.04 -2.24 -4.07
CA LEU A 45 -12.10 -3.15 -5.20
C LEU A 45 -11.60 -4.52 -4.74
N ASP A 46 -12.38 -5.56 -5.05
CA ASP A 46 -11.94 -6.95 -4.97
C ASP A 46 -11.26 -7.32 -6.30
N PRO A 47 -9.92 -7.44 -6.34
CA PRO A 47 -9.20 -7.75 -7.59
C PRO A 47 -9.45 -9.17 -8.09
N CYS A 48 -9.93 -10.09 -7.24
CA CYS A 48 -10.23 -11.47 -7.64
C CYS A 48 -11.56 -11.55 -8.40
N LYS A 49 -12.47 -10.61 -8.13
CA LYS A 49 -13.80 -10.57 -8.76
C LYS A 49 -13.99 -9.40 -9.71
N LEU A 50 -13.04 -8.47 -9.74
CA LEU A 50 -13.10 -7.21 -10.47
C LEU A 50 -14.40 -6.43 -10.16
N GLU A 51 -14.79 -6.41 -8.88
CA GLU A 51 -16.02 -5.76 -8.41
C GLU A 51 -15.75 -4.79 -7.26
N THR A 52 -16.59 -3.76 -7.17
CA THR A 52 -16.53 -2.79 -6.06
C THR A 52 -17.28 -3.34 -4.86
N VAL A 53 -16.60 -3.41 -3.71
CA VAL A 53 -17.14 -3.79 -2.42
C VAL A 53 -17.33 -2.54 -1.56
N LYS A 54 -18.52 -2.38 -0.98
CA LYS A 54 -18.84 -1.27 -0.06
C LYS A 54 -19.04 -1.80 1.35
N ILE A 55 -18.29 -1.24 2.30
CA ILE A 55 -18.43 -1.55 3.73
C ILE A 55 -18.98 -0.29 4.41
N PRO A 56 -20.31 -0.19 4.58
CA PRO A 56 -20.92 0.96 5.22
C PRO A 56 -20.76 0.94 6.74
N GLY A 57 -20.93 2.09 7.38
CA GLY A 57 -21.05 2.18 8.84
C GLY A 57 -19.74 1.99 9.61
N LYS A 58 -18.58 2.13 8.95
CA LYS A 58 -17.28 2.04 9.62
C LYS A 58 -17.03 3.31 10.43
N THR A 59 -16.93 3.18 11.75
CA THR A 59 -16.52 4.30 12.62
C THR A 59 -15.01 4.48 12.51
N LEU A 60 -14.58 5.70 12.18
CA LEU A 60 -13.19 6.11 12.24
C LEU A 60 -12.97 6.86 13.55
N PRO A 61 -12.02 6.41 14.39
CA PRO A 61 -11.54 7.21 15.51
C PRO A 61 -11.04 8.58 15.05
N THR A 62 -11.17 9.60 15.90
CA THR A 62 -10.79 11.00 15.61
C THR A 62 -9.39 11.10 15.03
N GLU A 63 -8.49 10.33 15.62
CA GLU A 63 -7.07 10.35 15.34
C GLU A 63 -6.74 9.71 13.99
N VAL A 64 -7.55 8.77 13.52
CA VAL A 64 -7.50 8.24 12.15
C VAL A 64 -8.13 9.22 11.18
N ALA A 65 -9.28 9.81 11.52
CA ALA A 65 -9.99 10.78 10.68
C ALA A 65 -9.14 12.04 10.40
N LYS A 66 -8.35 12.50 11.37
CA LYS A 66 -7.46 13.68 11.26
C LYS A 66 -6.04 13.36 10.76
N SER A 67 -5.83 12.18 10.20
CA SER A 67 -4.51 11.76 9.69
C SER A 67 -4.47 11.68 8.16
N LEU A 68 -3.33 12.04 7.57
CA LEU A 68 -3.01 11.75 6.18
C LEU A 68 -2.65 10.26 6.03
N ARG A 69 -3.15 9.60 4.99
CA ARG A 69 -2.72 8.25 4.61
C ARG A 69 -1.43 8.36 3.78
N ILE A 70 -0.32 7.92 4.35
CA ILE A 70 1.00 7.95 3.69
C ILE A 70 1.06 6.83 2.66
N GLY A 71 0.60 5.63 3.03
CA GLY A 71 0.80 4.42 2.26
C GLY A 71 0.39 3.16 3.01
N SER A 72 0.63 2.00 2.39
CA SER A 72 0.39 0.68 2.98
C SER A 72 1.65 -0.15 2.96
N SER A 73 1.72 -1.11 3.88
CA SER A 73 2.73 -2.14 3.96
C SER A 73 2.15 -3.31 4.74
N LYS A 74 2.30 -4.55 4.25
CA LYS A 74 1.82 -5.78 4.93
C LYS A 74 0.34 -5.76 5.34
N GLY A 75 -0.50 -5.07 4.56
CA GLY A 75 -1.94 -4.94 4.84
C GLY A 75 -2.31 -3.88 5.88
N TRP A 76 -1.31 -3.19 6.44
CA TRP A 76 -1.47 -2.05 7.34
C TRP A 76 -1.31 -0.74 6.59
N VAL A 77 -1.99 0.30 7.05
CA VAL A 77 -1.92 1.66 6.53
C VAL A 77 -1.13 2.53 7.47
N ALA A 78 -0.10 3.18 6.94
CA ALA A 78 0.67 4.20 7.64
C ALA A 78 -0.06 5.55 7.56
N LEU A 79 -0.25 6.15 8.72
CA LEU A 79 -0.96 7.39 8.93
C LEU A 79 -0.02 8.43 9.54
N ARG A 80 -0.16 9.69 9.12
CA ARG A 80 0.48 10.84 9.76
C ARG A 80 -0.57 11.80 10.27
N ASP A 81 -0.58 12.02 11.58
CA ASP A 81 -1.45 13.00 12.21
C ASP A 81 -1.19 14.40 11.64
N LEU A 82 -2.24 15.11 11.23
CA LEU A 82 -2.11 16.42 10.58
C LEU A 82 -1.75 17.54 11.57
N GLN A 83 -1.96 17.35 12.87
CA GLN A 83 -1.73 18.38 13.89
C GLN A 83 -0.37 18.23 14.55
N ASN A 84 -0.02 17.01 14.98
CA ASN A 84 1.20 16.75 15.73
C ASN A 84 2.24 15.92 14.96
N SER A 85 1.96 15.56 13.71
CA SER A 85 2.85 14.76 12.84
C SER A 85 3.22 13.37 13.37
N LYS A 86 2.57 12.86 14.44
CA LYS A 86 2.80 11.50 14.93
C LYS A 86 2.43 10.47 13.86
N LEU A 87 3.26 9.44 13.76
CA LEU A 87 2.99 8.30 12.91
C LEU A 87 2.11 7.27 13.62
N ARG A 88 1.20 6.67 12.87
CA ARG A 88 0.38 5.55 13.32
C ARG A 88 0.31 4.48 12.25
N LEU A 89 0.12 3.23 12.68
CA LEU A 89 -0.14 2.09 11.81
C LEU A 89 -1.54 1.57 12.15
N THR A 90 -2.38 1.32 11.13
CA THR A 90 -3.69 0.72 11.37
C THR A 90 -4.08 -0.28 10.29
N ASN A 91 -4.71 -1.38 10.68
CA ASN A 91 -5.35 -2.33 9.78
C ASN A 91 -6.87 -2.06 9.63
N LEU A 92 -7.38 -0.92 10.14
CA LEU A 92 -8.81 -0.58 10.14
C LEU A 92 -9.46 -0.59 8.75
N PHE A 93 -8.67 -0.24 7.73
CA PHE A 93 -9.11 -0.19 6.34
C PHE A 93 -9.09 -1.55 5.64
N ASN A 94 -8.44 -2.55 6.24
CA ASN A 94 -8.37 -3.89 5.69
C ASN A 94 -9.66 -4.66 6.03
N PRO A 95 -10.44 -5.10 5.02
CA PRO A 95 -11.69 -5.83 5.25
C PRO A 95 -11.51 -7.15 6.01
N CYS A 96 -10.33 -7.77 5.88
CA CYS A 96 -10.01 -9.04 6.53
C CYS A 96 -9.57 -8.88 7.99
N ALA A 97 -9.47 -7.65 8.51
CA ALA A 97 -9.10 -7.42 9.90
C ALA A 97 -10.26 -7.78 10.85
N SER A 98 -10.13 -8.92 11.53
CA SER A 98 -11.12 -9.39 12.52
C SER A 98 -11.21 -8.48 13.75
N SER A 99 -10.09 -7.87 14.15
CA SER A 99 -10.02 -6.91 15.25
C SER A 99 -9.16 -5.71 14.83
N PRO A 100 -9.80 -4.68 14.24
CA PRO A 100 -9.12 -3.45 13.86
C PRO A 100 -8.40 -2.78 15.02
N ILE A 101 -7.15 -2.40 14.82
CA ILE A 101 -6.33 -1.73 15.82
C ILE A 101 -5.52 -0.59 15.18
N THR A 102 -5.21 0.42 15.98
CA THR A 102 -4.34 1.54 15.61
C THR A 102 -3.20 1.61 16.61
N ILE A 103 -1.97 1.46 16.12
CA ILE A 103 -0.75 1.56 16.91
C ILE A 103 -0.17 2.96 16.69
N THR A 104 0.09 3.69 17.77
CA THR A 104 0.80 4.97 17.70
C THR A 104 2.29 4.72 17.93
N LEU A 105 3.12 5.21 17.02
CA LEU A 105 4.58 5.11 17.12
C LEU A 105 5.14 6.32 17.88
N ALA A 106 6.41 6.24 18.29
CA ALA A 106 7.14 7.37 18.85
C ALA A 106 7.06 8.61 17.92
N PRO A 107 7.12 9.84 18.46
CA PRO A 107 7.28 11.05 17.66
C PRO A 107 8.54 10.96 16.78
N VAL A 108 8.42 11.30 15.50
CA VAL A 108 9.57 11.35 14.60
C VAL A 108 10.19 12.75 14.71
N ASP A 109 11.25 12.87 15.50
CA ASP A 109 11.90 14.17 15.77
C ASP A 109 12.99 14.55 14.76
N GLY A 110 12.98 13.90 13.59
CA GLY A 110 13.97 14.13 12.54
C GLY A 110 13.92 15.56 12.02
N CYS A 111 14.99 16.34 12.23
CA CYS A 111 15.18 17.65 11.63
C CYS A 111 16.13 17.56 10.43
N TYR A 112 15.80 18.23 9.33
CA TYR A 112 16.72 18.42 8.21
C TYR A 112 16.70 19.88 7.75
N ARG A 113 17.88 20.50 7.62
CA ARG A 113 18.05 21.93 7.29
C ARG A 113 17.17 22.87 8.14
N GLY A 114 17.07 22.59 9.44
CA GLY A 114 16.32 23.43 10.38
C GLY A 114 14.79 23.32 10.28
N SER A 115 14.26 22.32 9.56
CA SER A 115 12.82 22.04 9.49
C SER A 115 12.53 20.58 9.87
N VAL A 116 11.34 20.34 10.44
CA VAL A 116 10.85 18.98 10.73
C VAL A 116 10.71 18.22 9.42
N ALA A 117 11.44 17.12 9.30
CA ALA A 117 11.46 16.32 8.09
C ALA A 117 10.17 15.50 7.97
N ARG A 118 9.48 15.65 6.84
CA ARG A 118 8.22 14.95 6.58
C ARG A 118 8.50 13.50 6.19
N VAL A 119 7.73 12.58 6.75
CA VAL A 119 7.76 11.17 6.34
C VAL A 119 7.18 11.05 4.93
N TYR A 120 7.99 10.48 4.03
CA TYR A 120 7.67 10.22 2.63
C TYR A 120 7.07 8.83 2.45
N ASN A 121 7.70 7.83 3.08
CA ASN A 121 7.40 6.42 2.88
C ASN A 121 7.66 5.62 4.16
N VAL A 122 6.95 4.51 4.37
CA VAL A 122 7.09 3.60 5.50
C VAL A 122 7.07 2.15 5.01
N SER A 123 7.98 1.30 5.44
CA SER A 123 7.94 -0.14 5.16
C SER A 123 8.07 -0.94 6.44
N LEU A 124 7.32 -2.05 6.53
CA LEU A 124 7.28 -2.92 7.70
C LEU A 124 8.01 -4.23 7.40
N SER A 125 8.83 -4.69 8.34
CA SER A 125 9.47 -6.01 8.20
C SER A 125 8.48 -7.16 8.37
N ALA A 126 7.43 -6.94 9.17
CA ALA A 126 6.44 -7.94 9.55
C ALA A 126 5.13 -7.25 10.01
N SER A 127 4.14 -8.01 10.47
CA SER A 127 2.94 -7.42 11.09
C SER A 127 3.32 -6.68 12.38
N PRO A 128 2.89 -5.43 12.62
CA PRO A 128 3.29 -4.64 13.80
C PRO A 128 2.75 -5.18 15.13
N ASN A 129 1.93 -6.25 15.09
CA ASN A 129 1.54 -7.02 16.26
C ASN A 129 2.61 -8.06 16.68
N GLN A 130 3.56 -8.38 15.80
CA GLN A 130 4.66 -9.30 16.06
C GLN A 130 5.81 -8.56 16.76
N ARG A 131 6.45 -9.23 17.72
CA ARG A 131 7.47 -8.62 18.60
C ARG A 131 8.73 -8.16 17.86
N ASP A 132 9.05 -8.81 16.76
CA ASP A 132 10.21 -8.57 15.92
C ASP A 132 9.93 -7.62 14.74
N CYS A 133 8.72 -7.06 14.66
CA CYS A 133 8.39 -6.07 13.65
C CYS A 133 9.26 -4.80 13.83
N VAL A 134 9.92 -4.43 12.73
CA VAL A 134 10.65 -3.17 12.59
C VAL A 134 9.90 -2.32 11.57
N VAL A 135 9.69 -1.07 11.94
CA VAL A 135 9.12 -0.03 11.10
C VAL A 135 10.27 0.82 10.57
N ALA A 136 10.44 0.85 9.26
CA ALA A 136 11.34 1.78 8.60
C ALA A 136 10.56 2.95 8.03
N ALA A 137 10.86 4.18 8.45
CA ALA A 137 10.29 5.40 7.94
C ALA A 137 11.35 6.20 7.19
N LYS A 138 11.09 6.45 5.91
CA LYS A 138 11.91 7.31 5.08
C LYS A 138 11.39 8.73 5.09
N LEU A 139 12.25 9.66 5.47
CA LEU A 139 11.96 11.09 5.51
C LEU A 139 12.37 11.78 4.21
N PHE A 140 11.78 12.94 3.94
CA PHE A 140 12.27 13.93 2.97
C PHE A 140 13.57 14.59 3.47
N ALA A 141 14.58 13.76 3.64
CA ALA A 141 15.90 14.05 4.17
C ALA A 141 16.80 12.87 3.80
N PRO A 142 18.13 13.01 3.80
CA PRO A 142 19.05 11.90 3.66
C PRO A 142 19.15 11.09 4.96
N VAL A 143 18.00 10.70 5.53
CA VAL A 143 17.89 9.91 6.76
C VAL A 143 16.83 8.82 6.56
N VAL A 144 17.08 7.63 7.11
CA VAL A 144 16.04 6.63 7.37
C VAL A 144 15.91 6.45 8.88
N SER A 145 14.68 6.38 9.38
CA SER A 145 14.41 6.20 10.80
C SER A 145 13.83 4.82 11.03
N LEU A 146 14.35 4.09 12.01
CA LEU A 146 13.88 2.76 12.38
C LEU A 146 13.31 2.79 13.80
N CYS A 147 12.21 2.09 14.04
CA CYS A 147 11.71 1.80 15.38
C CYS A 147 10.97 0.46 15.40
N ARG A 148 10.72 -0.08 16.58
CA ARG A 148 9.73 -1.13 16.80
C ARG A 148 8.44 -0.54 17.34
N PRO A 149 7.29 -1.16 17.08
CA PRO A 149 6.06 -0.83 17.79
C PRO A 149 6.27 -0.92 19.31
N GLY A 150 6.11 0.21 20.02
CA GLY A 150 6.30 0.30 21.47
C GLY A 150 7.63 0.93 21.90
N ASP A 151 8.57 1.16 20.99
CA ASP A 151 9.77 1.95 21.28
C ASP A 151 9.38 3.40 21.63
N SER A 152 10.15 4.03 22.52
CA SER A 152 9.97 5.43 22.93
C SER A 152 10.57 6.43 21.95
N GLU A 153 11.53 5.98 21.13
CA GLU A 153 12.33 6.83 20.24
C GLU A 153 12.64 6.12 18.93
N TRP A 154 13.04 6.91 17.92
CA TRP A 154 13.48 6.40 16.63
C TRP A 154 14.99 6.35 16.56
N THR A 155 15.53 5.27 16.00
CA THR A 155 16.93 5.22 15.59
C THR A 155 17.09 5.87 14.22
N HIS A 156 17.75 7.02 14.17
CA HIS A 156 18.01 7.76 12.94
C HIS A 156 19.33 7.31 12.30
N ILE A 157 19.29 6.95 11.03
CA ILE A 157 20.47 6.53 10.25
C ILE A 157 20.62 7.49 9.09
N GLU A 158 21.75 8.21 9.06
CA GLU A 158 22.10 9.07 7.94
C GLU A 158 22.45 8.23 6.71
N THR A 159 22.06 8.76 5.56
CA THR A 159 22.26 8.16 4.23
C THR A 159 22.97 9.18 3.35
N PRO A 160 23.62 8.77 2.26
CA PRO A 160 24.13 9.72 1.27
C PRO A 160 23.04 10.62 0.68
N ASN A 161 23.41 11.85 0.28
CA ASN A 161 22.45 12.85 -0.23
C ASN A 161 21.63 12.41 -1.46
N HIS A 162 22.15 11.51 -2.30
CA HIS A 162 21.43 10.95 -3.45
C HIS A 162 20.28 10.00 -3.08
N PHE A 163 20.05 9.76 -1.78
CA PHE A 163 18.86 9.09 -1.26
C PHE A 163 17.80 10.07 -0.73
N PHE A 164 17.88 11.36 -1.04
CA PHE A 164 16.92 12.36 -0.54
C PHE A 164 15.46 12.01 -0.88
N THR A 165 15.22 11.49 -2.09
CA THR A 165 13.90 11.11 -2.61
C THR A 165 13.70 9.60 -2.74
N SER A 166 14.59 8.77 -2.17
CA SER A 166 14.44 7.31 -2.23
C SER A 166 13.24 6.84 -1.41
N ALA A 167 12.59 5.74 -1.83
CA ALA A 167 11.68 4.98 -0.98
C ALA A 167 12.44 3.88 -0.20
N VAL A 168 11.90 3.47 0.95
CA VAL A 168 12.39 2.29 1.69
C VAL A 168 11.48 1.11 1.42
N MET A 169 12.05 -0.08 1.22
CA MET A 169 11.30 -1.31 0.99
C MET A 169 11.92 -2.47 1.77
N HIS A 170 11.10 -3.36 2.29
CA HIS A 170 11.56 -4.57 2.97
C HIS A 170 11.61 -5.76 2.01
N SER A 171 12.74 -6.47 1.99
CA SER A 171 12.87 -7.76 1.31
C SER A 171 12.65 -8.88 2.30
N MET A 172 11.53 -9.60 2.14
CA MET A 172 11.26 -10.82 2.92
C MET A 172 12.34 -11.89 2.70
N ARG A 173 12.87 -11.97 1.48
CA ARG A 173 13.88 -12.96 1.10
C ARG A 173 15.21 -12.73 1.81
N ASP A 174 15.63 -11.47 1.91
CA ASP A 174 16.94 -11.12 2.47
C ASP A 174 16.85 -10.70 3.94
N GLN A 175 15.64 -10.52 4.46
CA GLN A 175 15.34 -9.95 5.78
C GLN A 175 16.03 -8.59 6.00
N LYS A 176 15.95 -7.72 5.00
CA LYS A 176 16.65 -6.42 4.97
C LYS A 176 15.77 -5.33 4.39
N PHE A 177 16.00 -4.10 4.85
CA PHE A 177 15.49 -2.90 4.21
C PHE A 177 16.45 -2.41 3.14
N TYR A 178 15.90 -2.03 2.00
CA TYR A 178 16.63 -1.46 0.87
C TYR A 178 16.14 -0.04 0.60
N LEU A 179 17.06 0.82 0.16
CA LEU A 179 16.77 2.15 -0.35
C LEU A 179 17.06 2.15 -1.85
N HIS A 180 16.13 2.67 -2.64
CA HIS A 180 16.35 2.84 -4.08
C HIS A 180 16.77 4.28 -4.38
N SER A 181 18.02 4.49 -4.82
CA SER A 181 18.44 5.80 -5.30
C SER A 181 17.89 6.05 -6.71
N PRO A 182 17.10 7.10 -6.91
CA PRO A 182 16.56 7.41 -8.24
C PRO A 182 17.64 7.78 -9.26
N ASP A 183 18.84 8.15 -8.80
CA ASP A 183 19.94 8.63 -9.66
C ASP A 183 20.65 7.50 -10.44
N THR A 184 20.28 6.24 -10.20
CA THR A 184 20.92 5.07 -10.84
C THR A 184 20.11 4.45 -11.98
N ALA A 185 18.86 4.88 -12.18
CA ALA A 185 18.13 4.54 -13.39
C ALA A 185 18.49 5.57 -14.48
N PRO A 186 18.97 5.17 -15.67
CA PRO A 186 19.04 6.07 -16.81
C PRO A 186 17.65 6.69 -16.99
N THR A 187 17.57 8.01 -16.88
CA THR A 187 16.34 8.80 -17.00
C THR A 187 15.63 8.59 -18.35
N ASP A 188 16.33 7.98 -19.31
CA ASP A 188 15.81 7.58 -20.63
C ASP A 188 14.97 6.30 -20.61
N LEU A 189 14.97 5.50 -19.54
CA LEU A 189 14.14 4.28 -19.46
C LEU A 189 12.71 4.53 -18.94
N ILE A 190 12.42 5.69 -18.36
CA ILE A 190 11.13 5.95 -17.68
C ILE A 190 10.18 6.82 -18.52
N LYS A 191 10.64 7.43 -19.62
CA LYS A 191 9.82 8.40 -20.36
C LYS A 191 8.95 7.89 -21.50
N THR A 192 8.96 6.60 -21.80
CA THR A 192 8.00 6.00 -22.75
C THR A 192 7.78 4.53 -22.42
N CYS A 193 6.95 4.22 -21.43
CA CYS A 193 6.50 2.85 -21.21
C CYS A 193 4.98 2.81 -21.33
N SER A 194 4.50 2.39 -22.51
CA SER A 194 3.14 1.92 -22.74
C SER A 194 2.89 0.51 -22.14
N GLY A 195 3.73 0.05 -21.21
CA GLY A 195 3.68 -1.29 -20.59
C GLY A 195 4.66 -1.43 -19.42
N PHE A 196 4.58 -2.54 -18.67
CA PHE A 196 5.49 -2.83 -17.56
C PHE A 196 6.66 -3.71 -18.01
N MET A 197 7.88 -3.40 -17.57
CA MET A 197 9.05 -4.27 -17.76
C MET A 197 9.38 -4.99 -16.46
N VAL A 198 9.56 -6.31 -16.54
CA VAL A 198 9.97 -7.13 -15.40
C VAL A 198 11.34 -7.74 -15.66
N PHE A 199 12.23 -7.64 -14.67
CA PHE A 199 13.54 -8.25 -14.70
C PHE A 199 13.62 -9.32 -13.62
N LYS A 200 13.89 -10.56 -14.01
CA LYS A 200 14.09 -11.68 -13.12
C LYS A 200 15.56 -11.76 -12.71
N GLN A 201 15.81 -11.90 -11.42
CA GLN A 201 17.14 -12.19 -10.90
C GLN A 201 17.26 -13.68 -10.54
N ASP A 202 18.05 -14.42 -11.31
CA ASP A 202 18.35 -15.83 -11.01
C ASP A 202 19.41 -15.92 -9.91
N HIS A 203 19.18 -16.80 -8.93
CA HIS A 203 20.19 -17.11 -7.92
C HIS A 203 21.46 -17.65 -8.62
N GLY A 204 22.57 -16.93 -8.51
CA GLY A 204 23.87 -17.32 -9.09
C GLY A 204 24.28 -16.54 -10.35
N LYS A 205 23.40 -15.70 -10.92
CA LYS A 205 23.77 -14.78 -12.01
C LYS A 205 23.95 -13.36 -11.46
N LYS A 206 25.00 -12.66 -11.92
CA LYS A 206 25.25 -11.25 -11.55
C LYS A 206 24.27 -10.27 -12.19
N LEU A 207 23.67 -10.62 -13.32
CA LEU A 207 22.80 -9.73 -14.10
C LEU A 207 21.36 -10.27 -14.12
N CYS A 208 20.39 -9.36 -13.98
CA CYS A 208 18.98 -9.68 -14.16
C CYS A 208 18.65 -9.89 -15.64
N SER A 209 17.75 -10.82 -15.95
CA SER A 209 17.22 -11.04 -17.30
C SER A 209 15.83 -10.45 -17.43
N TYR A 210 15.56 -9.73 -18.51
CA TYR A 210 14.20 -9.34 -18.87
C TYR A 210 13.30 -10.57 -19.01
N THR A 211 12.05 -10.47 -18.53
CA THR A 211 11.03 -11.50 -18.66
C THR A 211 9.64 -10.89 -18.86
N GLN A 212 8.82 -11.55 -19.67
CA GLN A 212 7.38 -11.31 -19.78
C GLN A 212 6.57 -12.41 -19.08
N ASP A 213 7.26 -13.28 -18.35
CA ASP A 213 6.68 -14.40 -17.62
C ASP A 213 7.22 -14.44 -16.19
N ILE A 214 6.32 -14.17 -15.23
CA ILE A 214 6.55 -14.33 -13.79
C ILE A 214 5.80 -15.55 -13.22
N GLY A 215 5.21 -16.38 -14.08
CA GLY A 215 4.47 -17.59 -13.73
C GLY A 215 3.17 -17.30 -12.99
N ASP A 216 2.93 -18.03 -11.90
CA ASP A 216 1.73 -17.91 -11.06
C ASP A 216 1.69 -16.61 -10.22
N LEU A 217 2.64 -15.71 -10.37
CA LEU A 217 2.69 -14.50 -9.55
C LEU A 217 1.81 -13.37 -10.11
N CYS A 218 1.22 -12.62 -9.20
CA CYS A 218 0.68 -11.29 -9.44
C CYS A 218 1.50 -10.27 -8.65
N ILE A 219 1.93 -9.19 -9.29
CA ILE A 219 2.64 -8.08 -8.64
C ILE A 219 1.65 -6.94 -8.43
N PHE A 220 1.57 -6.40 -7.22
CA PHE A 220 0.76 -5.25 -6.86
C PHE A 220 1.67 -4.05 -6.63
N LEU A 221 1.61 -3.09 -7.54
CA LEU A 221 2.32 -1.82 -7.44
C LEU A 221 1.44 -0.81 -6.74
N GLY A 222 1.75 -0.56 -5.46
CA GLY A 222 1.03 0.37 -4.62
C GLY A 222 1.89 1.56 -4.22
N LYS A 223 1.22 2.65 -3.84
CA LYS A 223 1.83 3.73 -3.10
C LYS A 223 2.44 3.15 -1.83
N ASN A 224 3.74 3.43 -1.67
CA ASN A 224 4.58 3.10 -0.52
C ASN A 224 5.35 1.77 -0.66
N GLU A 225 4.66 0.64 -0.69
CA GLU A 225 5.31 -0.66 -0.84
C GLU A 225 4.54 -1.53 -1.83
N SER A 226 5.27 -2.14 -2.76
CA SER A 226 4.76 -3.15 -3.68
C SER A 226 4.82 -4.53 -3.03
N PHE A 227 3.89 -5.41 -3.36
CA PHE A 227 3.92 -6.81 -2.89
C PHE A 227 3.57 -7.76 -4.03
N CYS A 228 3.88 -9.04 -3.85
CA CYS A 228 3.46 -10.08 -4.78
C CYS A 228 2.75 -11.21 -4.05
N VAL A 229 1.84 -11.86 -4.76
CA VAL A 229 1.10 -13.02 -4.29
C VAL A 229 1.05 -14.08 -5.38
N SER A 230 0.83 -15.33 -4.98
CA SER A 230 0.49 -16.43 -5.88
C SER A 230 -0.99 -16.32 -6.28
N ALA A 231 -1.28 -16.30 -7.58
CA ALA A 231 -2.62 -16.27 -8.14
C ALA A 231 -3.40 -17.54 -7.74
N THR A 232 -2.73 -18.69 -7.67
CA THR A 232 -3.32 -19.95 -7.19
C THR A 232 -3.86 -19.86 -5.76
N LYS A 233 -3.28 -19.01 -4.88
CA LYS A 233 -3.82 -18.78 -3.53
C LYS A 233 -5.09 -17.92 -3.51
N TYR A 234 -5.34 -17.14 -4.56
CA TYR A 234 -6.43 -16.18 -4.65
C TYR A 234 -7.19 -16.35 -5.97
N PRO A 235 -8.09 -17.36 -6.06
CA PRO A 235 -8.81 -17.65 -7.29
C PRO A 235 -9.54 -16.42 -7.84
N GLY A 236 -9.29 -16.12 -9.11
CA GLY A 236 -9.82 -14.94 -9.80
C GLY A 236 -8.78 -13.86 -10.10
N LEU A 237 -7.62 -13.89 -9.43
CA LEU A 237 -6.46 -13.13 -9.91
C LEU A 237 -5.97 -13.71 -11.25
N VAL A 238 -5.51 -12.83 -12.12
CA VAL A 238 -4.91 -13.21 -13.40
C VAL A 238 -3.41 -13.45 -13.16
N PRO A 239 -2.90 -14.68 -13.32
CA PRO A 239 -1.47 -14.95 -13.18
C PRO A 239 -0.66 -14.18 -14.21
N ASN A 240 0.64 -14.08 -14.00
CA ASN A 240 1.55 -13.35 -14.89
C ASN A 240 1.14 -11.89 -15.16
N SER A 241 0.63 -11.22 -14.12
CA SER A 241 0.05 -9.87 -14.25
C SER A 241 0.56 -8.88 -13.20
N VAL A 242 0.57 -7.61 -13.58
CA VAL A 242 0.93 -6.47 -12.73
C VAL A 242 -0.32 -5.63 -12.46
N TYR A 243 -0.82 -5.65 -11.24
CA TYR A 243 -1.88 -4.79 -10.75
C TYR A 243 -1.28 -3.46 -10.32
N PHE A 244 -1.84 -2.35 -10.79
CA PHE A 244 -1.27 -1.02 -10.56
C PHE A 244 -2.33 -0.04 -10.08
N GLU A 245 -1.89 0.95 -9.33
CA GLU A 245 -2.63 2.17 -9.05
C GLU A 245 -1.74 3.40 -9.22
N GLY A 246 -2.32 4.52 -9.62
CA GLY A 246 -1.62 5.78 -9.72
C GLY A 246 -2.56 6.98 -9.82
N ILE A 247 -2.12 8.09 -9.26
CA ILE A 247 -2.89 9.34 -9.20
C ILE A 247 -3.26 9.86 -10.60
N LEU A 248 -2.38 9.67 -11.59
CA LEU A 248 -2.59 10.13 -12.97
C LEU A 248 -3.11 9.04 -13.91
N ASN A 249 -2.87 7.78 -13.57
CA ASN A 249 -3.10 6.64 -14.48
C ASN A 249 -4.31 5.80 -14.07
N GLY A 250 -4.98 6.14 -12.97
CA GLY A 250 -6.09 5.35 -12.45
C GLY A 250 -5.61 4.04 -11.82
N PHE A 251 -6.40 2.97 -11.98
CA PHE A 251 -6.03 1.65 -11.49
C PHE A 251 -6.53 0.56 -12.45
N GLY A 252 -5.81 -0.56 -12.47
CA GLY A 252 -6.07 -1.66 -13.38
C GLY A 252 -5.06 -2.79 -13.21
N PHE A 253 -4.98 -3.65 -14.21
CA PHE A 253 -3.92 -4.64 -14.29
C PHE A 253 -3.38 -4.78 -15.71
N TYR A 254 -2.14 -5.23 -15.80
CA TYR A 254 -1.41 -5.45 -17.03
C TYR A 254 -1.00 -6.91 -17.14
N GLU A 255 -1.43 -7.57 -18.20
CA GLU A 255 -1.01 -8.94 -18.50
C GLU A 255 0.32 -8.91 -19.25
N LEU A 256 1.37 -9.49 -18.66
CA LEU A 256 2.72 -9.41 -19.21
C LEU A 256 2.88 -10.19 -20.51
N SER A 257 2.17 -11.31 -20.65
CA SER A 257 2.23 -12.17 -21.83
C SER A 257 1.64 -11.52 -23.09
N SER A 258 0.48 -10.87 -22.94
CA SER A 258 -0.26 -10.25 -24.04
C SER A 258 0.08 -8.77 -24.22
N ASN A 259 0.82 -8.17 -23.30
CA ASN A 259 1.12 -6.75 -23.22
C ASN A 259 -0.16 -5.87 -23.19
N THR A 260 -1.23 -6.37 -22.56
CA THR A 260 -2.55 -5.73 -22.55
C THR A 260 -2.81 -5.03 -21.22
N VAL A 261 -3.32 -3.79 -21.28
CA VAL A 261 -3.80 -3.03 -20.12
C VAL A 261 -5.31 -3.22 -19.98
N HIS A 262 -5.74 -3.62 -18.78
CA HIS A 262 -7.15 -3.70 -18.39
C HIS A 262 -7.46 -2.55 -17.43
N ASP A 263 -8.08 -1.50 -17.96
CA ASP A 263 -8.47 -0.31 -17.19
C ASP A 263 -9.75 -0.57 -16.37
N LEU A 264 -9.66 -0.37 -15.05
CA LEU A 264 -10.74 -0.59 -14.11
C LEU A 264 -11.30 0.74 -13.53
N THR A 265 -10.86 1.89 -14.01
CA THR A 265 -11.28 3.21 -13.52
C THR A 265 -12.78 3.44 -13.61
N HIS A 266 -13.45 2.81 -14.58
CA HIS A 266 -14.91 2.82 -14.71
C HIS A 266 -15.65 2.30 -13.46
N LEU A 267 -15.00 1.46 -12.65
CA LEU A 267 -15.55 0.96 -11.38
C LEU A 267 -15.52 2.01 -10.26
N ALA A 268 -14.72 3.07 -10.42
CA ALA A 268 -14.63 4.19 -9.48
C ALA A 268 -14.21 5.53 -10.14
N PRO A 269 -15.06 6.14 -10.98
CA PRO A 269 -14.71 7.22 -11.91
C PRO A 269 -14.36 8.58 -11.29
N PHE A 270 -14.40 8.71 -9.95
CA PHE A 270 -14.17 9.99 -9.26
C PHE A 270 -13.15 9.89 -8.13
N SER A 271 -12.46 8.76 -7.97
CA SER A 271 -11.44 8.65 -6.93
C SER A 271 -10.12 9.28 -7.35
N THR A 272 -9.40 9.81 -6.38
CA THR A 272 -8.06 10.39 -6.52
C THR A 272 -7.08 9.81 -5.50
N PHE A 273 -7.56 8.81 -4.76
CA PHE A 273 -6.83 8.11 -3.72
C PHE A 273 -6.97 6.64 -4.02
N TYR A 274 -5.89 5.90 -3.93
CA TYR A 274 -5.87 4.46 -4.12
C TYR A 274 -4.81 3.89 -3.21
N LEU A 275 -5.07 2.74 -2.60
CA LEU A 275 -4.09 2.08 -1.76
C LEU A 275 -4.28 0.57 -1.78
N TRP A 276 -3.31 -0.15 -2.34
CA TRP A 276 -3.33 -1.61 -2.29
C TRP A 276 -3.10 -2.08 -0.86
N LEU A 277 -4.04 -2.85 -0.34
CA LEU A 277 -3.96 -3.51 0.95
C LEU A 277 -3.56 -4.95 0.70
N ALA A 278 -2.34 -5.31 1.08
CA ALA A 278 -1.90 -6.70 1.03
C ALA A 278 -2.76 -7.58 1.98
N PRO A 279 -2.83 -8.89 1.72
CA PRO A 279 -3.27 -9.87 2.72
C PRO A 279 -2.61 -9.60 4.07
N LEU A 280 -3.39 -9.70 5.15
CA LEU A 280 -2.83 -9.72 6.50
C LEU A 280 -2.10 -11.05 6.72
N GLU A 281 -0.90 -10.96 7.28
CA GLU A 281 -0.07 -12.09 7.73
C GLU A 281 -0.38 -12.46 9.19
#